data_AF-A0AAV4XUS8-F1
#
_entry.id   AF-A0AAV4XUS8-F1
#
_cell.length_a   1.000
_cell.length_b   1.000
_cell.length_c   1.000
_cell.angle_alpha   90.00
_cell.angle_beta   90.00
_cell.angle_gamma   90.00
#
_symmetry.space_group_name_H-M   'P 1'
#
loop_
_entity.id
_entity.type
_entity.pdbx_description
1 polymer ?
#
loop_
_entity_poly.entity_id
_entity_poly.type
_entity_poly.pdbx_seq_one_letter_code
_entity_poly.pdbx_strand_id
1 'polypeptide(L)'
;MAMEVRNSQLSSSDCSEGNLSWKIKCIELVKHAGKENSEYSHGKEIKKIYQDFIKQKKELEKKLKLTEDEIENVRKQLKEIIISKGDTTRNSSLIKLYELITKLTFAIDSPPNEPQGFIADKIFETFQFDTSKHSQQFIIDHLWDLINIQKEENSEEELDIAMVPDCQRKESNQNCEEFQLPQKRPSSPQETISKIQRLIIKENS
;
A
#
# COMPACT_ATOMS: atom_id res chain seq x y z
N MET A 1 90.38 3.93 4.85
CA MET A 1 88.95 3.96 4.49
C MET A 1 88.64 5.31 3.90
N ALA A 2 88.63 5.39 2.56
CA ALA A 2 88.14 6.51 1.77
C ALA A 2 87.94 5.94 0.37
N MET A 3 86.70 5.90 -0.14
CA MET A 3 86.45 5.62 -1.55
C MET A 3 85.95 6.91 -2.19
N GLU A 4 86.86 7.53 -2.93
CA GLU A 4 86.63 8.66 -3.81
C GLU A 4 85.72 8.25 -4.97
N VAL A 5 84.65 9.01 -5.17
CA VAL A 5 83.81 8.94 -6.37
C VAL A 5 84.55 9.64 -7.50
N ARG A 6 85.12 8.86 -8.42
CA ARG A 6 85.75 9.40 -9.63
C ARG A 6 84.68 9.84 -10.63
N ASN A 7 84.65 11.15 -10.87
CA ASN A 7 84.09 11.76 -12.06
C ASN A 7 84.89 11.29 -13.29
N SER A 8 84.24 10.52 -14.17
CA SER A 8 84.74 10.27 -15.52
C SER A 8 84.13 11.31 -16.45
N GLN A 9 84.95 12.29 -16.83
CA GLN A 9 84.75 13.05 -18.06
C GLN A 9 84.85 12.11 -19.27
N LEU A 10 83.88 12.19 -20.17
CA LEU A 10 83.99 11.71 -21.54
C LEU A 10 83.60 12.86 -22.46
N SER A 11 84.60 13.32 -23.19
CA SER A 11 84.58 14.39 -24.17
C SER A 11 84.07 13.93 -25.54
N SER A 12 83.37 14.85 -26.21
CA SER A 12 83.24 15.09 -27.66
C SER A 12 82.92 13.92 -28.62
N SER A 13 81.77 14.03 -29.29
CA SER A 13 81.71 13.93 -30.75
C SER A 13 80.39 14.50 -31.24
N ASP A 14 80.45 15.59 -31.99
CA ASP A 14 79.40 15.96 -32.94
C ASP A 14 79.24 14.85 -33.99
N CYS A 15 78.00 14.71 -34.49
CA CYS A 15 77.46 13.88 -35.58
C CYS A 15 76.28 13.01 -35.10
N SER A 16 75.06 13.55 -35.01
CA SER A 16 73.85 12.69 -35.02
C SER A 16 72.56 13.39 -35.46
N GLU A 17 72.50 13.91 -36.70
CA GLU A 17 71.23 14.30 -37.34
C GLU A 17 70.35 13.12 -37.80
N GLY A 18 70.77 11.86 -37.58
CA GLY A 18 70.01 10.67 -37.99
C GLY A 18 69.30 9.89 -36.88
N ASN A 19 69.36 10.32 -35.61
CA ASN A 19 69.12 9.40 -34.48
C ASN A 19 68.09 9.87 -33.43
N LEU A 20 67.20 10.78 -33.80
CA LEU A 20 66.12 11.29 -32.93
C LEU A 20 64.78 10.56 -33.13
N SER A 21 64.58 9.90 -34.28
CA SER A 21 63.31 9.24 -34.62
C SER A 21 62.93 8.12 -33.66
N TRP A 22 63.88 7.23 -33.32
CA TRP A 22 63.59 6.13 -32.39
C TRP A 22 63.45 6.61 -30.95
N LYS A 23 64.17 7.65 -30.52
CA LYS A 23 64.04 8.21 -29.17
C LYS A 23 62.66 8.82 -28.97
N ILE A 24 62.17 9.58 -29.95
CA ILE A 24 60.81 10.14 -29.93
C ILE A 24 59.78 9.01 -29.91
N LYS A 25 59.98 7.97 -30.74
CA LYS A 25 59.09 6.80 -30.80
C LYS A 25 59.07 6.01 -29.49
N CYS A 26 60.20 5.86 -28.81
CA CYS A 26 60.28 5.24 -27.49
C CYS A 26 59.56 6.06 -26.42
N ILE A 27 59.68 7.39 -26.44
CA ILE A 27 58.96 8.28 -25.51
C ILE A 27 57.45 8.22 -25.74
N GLU A 28 56.99 8.17 -26.99
CA GLU A 28 55.58 8.00 -27.32
C GLU A 28 55.03 6.64 -26.87
N LEU A 29 55.78 5.55 -27.08
CA LEU A 29 55.39 4.21 -26.63
C LEU A 29 55.29 4.11 -25.11
N VAL A 30 56.21 4.73 -24.37
CA VAL A 30 56.15 4.79 -22.89
C VAL A 30 54.96 5.65 -22.43
N LYS A 31 54.65 6.75 -23.12
CA LYS A 31 53.45 7.56 -22.82
C LYS A 31 52.15 6.81 -23.13
N HIS A 32 52.13 5.98 -24.19
CA HIS A 32 50.96 5.16 -24.53
C HIS A 32 50.76 4.03 -23.52
N ALA A 33 51.82 3.30 -23.16
CA ALA A 33 51.79 2.26 -22.12
C ALA A 33 51.44 2.84 -20.73
N GLY A 34 51.88 4.07 -20.44
CA GLY A 34 51.50 4.79 -19.22
C GLY A 34 50.04 5.22 -19.17
N LYS A 35 49.40 5.48 -20.32
CA LYS A 35 47.96 5.81 -20.41
C LYS A 35 47.07 4.56 -20.30
N GLU A 36 47.50 3.42 -20.84
CA GLU A 36 46.81 2.12 -20.69
C GLU A 36 46.85 1.61 -19.23
N ASN A 37 47.86 1.98 -18.46
CA ASN A 37 47.90 1.69 -17.02
C ASN A 37 46.80 2.43 -16.19
N SER A 38 46.03 3.34 -16.78
CA SER A 38 44.84 3.92 -16.12
C SER A 38 43.67 2.93 -16.03
N GLU A 39 43.62 1.88 -16.87
CA GLU A 39 42.60 0.83 -16.78
C GLU A 39 42.75 -0.05 -15.53
N TYR A 40 43.98 -0.19 -14.99
CA TYR A 40 44.24 -0.91 -13.74
C TYR A 40 43.66 -0.21 -12.50
N SER A 41 43.47 1.11 -12.56
CA SER A 41 42.79 1.88 -11.51
C SER A 41 41.29 1.54 -11.46
N HIS A 42 40.65 1.49 -12.64
CA HIS A 42 39.23 1.18 -12.77
C HIS A 42 38.88 -0.24 -12.32
N GLY A 43 39.73 -1.24 -12.58
CA GLY A 43 39.49 -2.61 -12.11
C GLY A 43 39.48 -2.77 -10.57
N LYS A 44 40.23 -1.92 -9.84
CA LYS A 44 40.21 -1.91 -8.37
C LYS A 44 38.97 -1.20 -7.81
N GLU A 45 38.52 -0.13 -8.44
CA GLU A 45 37.27 0.56 -8.08
C GLU A 45 36.05 -0.34 -8.32
N ILE A 46 35.98 -1.02 -9.46
CA ILE A 46 34.88 -1.94 -9.79
C ILE A 46 34.81 -3.10 -8.78
N LYS A 47 35.95 -3.68 -8.39
CA LYS A 47 35.97 -4.72 -7.34
C LYS A 47 35.50 -4.22 -5.99
N LYS A 48 35.84 -2.98 -5.63
CA LYS A 48 35.37 -2.36 -4.38
C LYS A 48 33.87 -2.11 -4.40
N ILE A 49 33.35 -1.55 -5.49
CA ILE A 49 31.92 -1.34 -5.72
C ILE A 49 31.17 -2.68 -5.65
N TYR A 50 31.68 -3.72 -6.30
CA TYR A 50 31.06 -5.05 -6.28
C TYR A 50 31.02 -5.67 -4.88
N GLN A 51 32.09 -5.52 -4.08
CA GLN A 51 32.09 -5.97 -2.69
C GLN A 51 31.11 -5.18 -1.81
N ASP A 52 31.00 -3.87 -2.02
CA ASP A 52 30.05 -3.03 -1.28
C ASP A 52 28.60 -3.39 -1.64
N PHE A 53 28.31 -3.66 -2.93
CA PHE A 53 27.00 -4.19 -3.36
C PHE A 53 26.67 -5.55 -2.73
N ILE A 54 27.63 -6.47 -2.64
CA ILE A 54 27.41 -7.77 -1.97
C ILE A 54 27.11 -7.58 -0.49
N LYS A 55 27.81 -6.66 0.19
CA LYS A 55 27.54 -6.36 1.60
C LYS A 55 26.14 -5.77 1.78
N GLN A 56 25.76 -4.79 0.96
CA GLN A 56 24.43 -4.19 0.99
C GLN A 56 23.33 -5.22 0.70
N LYS A 57 23.54 -6.12 -0.27
CA LYS A 57 22.60 -7.22 -0.57
C LYS A 57 22.39 -8.12 0.65
N LYS A 58 23.47 -8.54 1.32
CA LYS A 58 23.38 -9.37 2.54
C LYS A 58 22.69 -8.64 3.68
N GLU A 59 22.93 -7.34 3.83
CA GLU A 59 22.26 -6.53 4.85
C GLU A 59 20.76 -6.39 4.57
N LEU A 60 20.38 -6.18 3.31
CA LEU A 60 18.99 -6.13 2.87
C LEU A 60 18.29 -7.48 3.04
N GLU A 61 18.93 -8.60 2.69
CA GLU A 61 18.38 -9.94 2.93
C GLU A 61 18.14 -10.19 4.43
N LYS A 62 19.05 -9.73 5.30
CA LYS A 62 18.87 -9.82 6.75
C LYS A 62 17.70 -8.96 7.25
N LYS A 63 17.56 -7.74 6.74
CA LYS A 63 16.43 -6.85 7.07
C LYS A 63 15.10 -7.42 6.58
N LEU A 64 15.08 -7.99 5.38
CA LEU A 64 13.90 -8.62 4.80
C LEU A 64 13.45 -9.80 5.68
N LYS A 65 14.39 -10.67 6.08
CA LYS A 65 14.08 -11.81 6.96
C LYS A 65 13.55 -11.35 8.32
N LEU A 66 14.14 -10.32 8.93
CA LEU A 66 13.62 -9.74 10.17
C LEU A 66 12.20 -9.19 10.01
N THR A 67 11.94 -8.53 8.89
CA THR A 67 10.60 -7.97 8.60
C THR A 67 9.58 -9.09 8.37
N GLU A 68 9.95 -10.17 7.69
CA GLU A 68 9.11 -11.35 7.52
C GLU A 68 8.79 -12.03 8.86
N ASP A 69 9.79 -12.17 9.73
CA ASP A 69 9.61 -12.72 11.08
C ASP A 69 8.69 -11.83 11.93
N GLU A 70 8.82 -10.50 11.83
CA GLU A 70 7.94 -9.54 12.50
C GLU A 70 6.50 -9.61 11.97
N ILE A 71 6.31 -9.69 10.65
CA ILE A 71 4.98 -9.85 10.04
C ILE A 71 4.32 -11.14 10.51
N GLU A 72 5.06 -12.24 10.54
CA GLU A 72 4.51 -13.52 11.01
C GLU A 72 4.17 -13.47 12.50
N ASN A 73 4.96 -12.79 13.32
CA ASN A 73 4.65 -12.58 14.73
C ASN A 73 3.38 -11.74 14.92
N VAL A 74 3.24 -10.64 14.19
CA VAL A 74 2.02 -9.80 14.21
C VAL A 74 0.80 -10.60 13.73
N ARG A 75 0.94 -11.44 12.70
CA ARG A 75 -0.14 -12.32 12.24
C ARG A 75 -0.57 -13.32 13.31
N LYS A 76 0.37 -13.89 14.06
CA LYS A 76 0.06 -14.79 15.19
C LYS A 76 -0.68 -14.05 16.30
N GLN A 77 -0.18 -12.89 16.71
CA GLN A 77 -0.84 -12.04 17.70
C GLN A 77 -2.24 -11.64 17.26
N LEU A 78 -2.44 -11.29 15.99
CA LEU A 78 -3.75 -10.96 15.45
C LEU A 78 -4.73 -12.15 15.52
N LYS A 79 -4.26 -13.36 15.19
CA LYS A 79 -5.09 -14.58 15.30
C LYS A 79 -5.45 -14.88 16.75
N GLU A 80 -4.51 -14.74 17.69
CA GLU A 80 -4.77 -14.91 19.12
C GLU A 80 -5.76 -13.87 19.65
N ILE A 81 -5.65 -12.62 19.21
CA ILE A 81 -6.61 -11.55 19.53
C ILE A 81 -8.00 -11.90 18.98
N ILE A 82 -8.11 -12.39 17.76
CA ILE A 82 -9.41 -12.77 17.16
C ILE A 82 -10.05 -13.94 17.90
N ILE A 83 -9.26 -14.95 18.27
CA ILE A 83 -9.75 -16.16 18.97
C ILE A 83 -10.15 -15.84 20.42
N SER A 84 -9.39 -15.00 21.12
CA SER A 84 -9.71 -14.56 22.50
C SER A 84 -10.91 -13.61 22.56
N LYS A 85 -11.29 -13.01 21.44
CA LYS A 85 -12.36 -12.01 21.32
C LYS A 85 -13.73 -12.57 20.97
N GLY A 86 -13.99 -13.87 21.16
CA GLY A 86 -15.28 -14.51 20.85
C GLY A 86 -16.52 -13.74 21.34
N ASP A 87 -16.43 -13.06 22.49
CA ASP A 87 -17.51 -12.22 23.04
C ASP A 87 -17.63 -10.82 22.40
N THR A 88 -16.58 -10.28 21.78
CA THR A 88 -16.62 -8.95 21.13
C THR A 88 -17.40 -8.93 19.82
N THR A 89 -17.53 -10.08 19.13
CA THR A 89 -18.33 -10.18 17.90
C THR A 89 -19.80 -9.84 18.16
N ARG A 90 -20.32 -10.23 19.33
CA ARG A 90 -21.70 -9.95 19.75
C ARG A 90 -21.91 -8.46 20.03
N ASN A 91 -20.93 -7.83 20.69
CA ASN A 91 -20.96 -6.38 20.98
C ASN A 91 -20.79 -5.53 19.71
N SER A 92 -19.96 -5.97 18.76
CA SER A 92 -19.85 -5.30 17.46
C SER A 92 -21.16 -5.29 16.70
N SER A 93 -21.93 -6.39 16.73
CA SER A 93 -23.21 -6.46 16.03
C SER A 93 -24.27 -5.59 16.70
N LEU A 94 -24.27 -5.49 18.03
CA LEU A 94 -25.16 -4.61 18.77
C LEU A 94 -24.86 -3.14 18.51
N ILE A 95 -23.60 -2.72 18.54
CA ILE A 95 -23.21 -1.34 18.24
C ILE A 95 -23.61 -0.97 16.81
N LYS A 96 -23.37 -1.85 15.84
CA LYS A 96 -23.82 -1.65 14.46
C LYS A 96 -25.34 -1.57 14.35
N LEU A 97 -26.08 -2.36 15.14
CA LEU A 97 -27.54 -2.27 15.16
C LEU A 97 -28.01 -0.93 15.72
N TYR A 98 -27.40 -0.43 16.80
CA TYR A 98 -27.70 0.90 17.33
C TYR A 98 -27.43 1.98 16.28
N GLU A 99 -26.24 1.98 15.67
CA GLU A 99 -25.86 2.93 14.63
C GLU A 99 -26.80 2.86 13.41
N LEU A 100 -27.25 1.66 13.02
CA LEU A 100 -28.21 1.50 11.92
C LEU A 100 -29.59 2.07 12.24
N ILE A 101 -30.07 1.91 13.48
CA ILE A 101 -31.40 2.35 13.91
C ILE A 101 -31.44 3.86 14.15
N THR A 102 -30.42 4.40 14.82
CA THR A 102 -30.41 5.80 15.26
C THR A 102 -29.65 6.72 14.33
N LYS A 103 -28.77 6.16 13.47
CA LYS A 103 -27.82 6.94 12.64
C LYS A 103 -26.92 7.86 13.46
N LEU A 104 -26.84 7.64 14.77
CA LEU A 104 -25.99 8.39 15.69
C LEU A 104 -24.56 7.89 15.59
N THR A 105 -23.64 8.82 15.36
CA THR A 105 -22.20 8.58 15.41
C THR A 105 -21.60 9.49 16.48
N PHE A 106 -21.03 8.88 17.52
CA PHE A 106 -20.32 9.59 18.58
C PHE A 106 -18.85 9.83 18.19
N ALA A 107 -18.30 10.98 18.60
CA ALA A 107 -16.88 11.26 18.40
C ALA A 107 -16.04 10.36 19.32
N ILE A 108 -15.06 9.66 18.73
CA ILE A 108 -14.19 8.69 19.43
C ILE A 108 -13.36 9.38 20.51
N ASP A 109 -12.92 10.61 20.25
CA ASP A 109 -12.06 11.38 21.14
C ASP A 109 -12.83 12.29 22.11
N SER A 110 -14.14 12.10 22.23
CA SER A 110 -14.96 12.91 23.16
C SER A 110 -14.71 12.50 24.62
N PRO A 111 -14.58 13.48 25.53
CA PRO A 111 -14.45 13.17 26.95
C PRO A 111 -15.79 12.62 27.49
N PRO A 112 -15.78 11.75 28.52
CA PRO A 112 -17.00 11.11 29.02
C PRO A 112 -18.08 12.06 29.53
N ASN A 113 -17.68 13.27 29.92
CA ASN A 113 -18.59 14.29 30.46
C ASN A 113 -19.19 15.19 29.38
N GLU A 114 -18.65 15.16 28.16
CA GLU A 114 -19.15 15.96 27.06
C GLU A 114 -19.36 15.08 25.82
N PRO A 115 -20.39 14.22 25.83
CA PRO A 115 -20.70 13.41 24.67
C PRO A 115 -21.07 14.32 23.51
N GLN A 116 -20.36 14.15 22.41
CA GLN A 116 -20.56 14.89 21.17
C GLN A 116 -20.56 13.94 19.99
N GLY A 117 -21.25 14.34 18.93
CA GLY A 117 -21.39 13.52 17.75
C GLY A 117 -22.29 14.17 16.71
N PHE A 118 -22.75 13.34 15.78
CA PHE A 118 -23.65 13.75 14.73
C PHE A 118 -24.64 12.65 14.38
N ILE A 119 -25.72 13.04 13.71
CA ILE A 119 -26.65 12.17 13.02
C ILE A 119 -26.46 12.42 11.52
N ALA A 120 -26.17 11.36 10.78
CA ALA A 120 -25.99 11.43 9.33
C ALA A 120 -26.98 10.46 8.67
N ASP A 121 -28.17 10.98 8.34
CA ASP A 121 -29.12 10.32 7.46
C ASP A 121 -29.42 11.24 6.26
N LYS A 122 -30.55 11.96 6.25
CA LYS A 122 -30.88 12.96 5.23
C LYS A 122 -30.32 14.34 5.57
N ILE A 123 -30.58 14.81 6.79
CA ILE A 123 -30.03 16.05 7.31
C ILE A 123 -28.84 15.72 8.20
N PHE A 124 -27.75 16.45 8.00
CA PHE A 124 -26.61 16.36 8.89
C PHE A 124 -26.82 17.27 10.10
N GLU A 125 -27.00 16.66 11.28
CA GLU A 125 -27.15 17.40 12.54
C GLU A 125 -26.08 16.99 13.54
N THR A 126 -25.56 17.96 14.28
CA THR A 126 -24.54 17.73 15.30
C THR A 126 -25.14 17.95 16.69
N PHE A 127 -24.70 17.16 17.65
CA PHE A 127 -25.07 17.33 19.05
C PHE A 127 -23.83 17.39 19.93
N GLN A 128 -23.91 18.17 21.01
CA GLN A 128 -22.93 18.22 22.07
C GLN A 128 -23.68 18.47 23.37
N PHE A 129 -23.48 17.59 24.35
CA PHE A 129 -24.06 17.75 25.67
C PHE A 129 -22.98 17.90 26.71
N ASP A 130 -23.34 18.52 27.82
CA ASP A 130 -22.53 18.54 29.04
C ASP A 130 -23.30 17.77 30.11
N THR A 131 -22.81 16.60 30.51
CA THR A 131 -23.47 15.70 31.47
C THR A 131 -23.47 16.26 32.89
N SER A 132 -22.68 17.30 33.16
CA SER A 132 -22.74 18.03 34.43
C SER A 132 -23.88 19.04 34.50
N LYS A 133 -24.37 19.51 33.33
CA LYS A 133 -25.43 20.53 33.22
C LYS A 133 -26.78 19.96 32.82
N HIS A 134 -26.80 18.82 32.12
CA HIS A 134 -28.02 18.23 31.61
C HIS A 134 -28.31 16.89 32.30
N SER A 135 -29.59 16.66 32.62
CA SER A 135 -30.02 15.36 33.13
C SER A 135 -29.93 14.30 32.03
N GLN A 136 -29.73 13.04 32.43
CA GLN A 136 -29.72 11.92 31.48
C GLN A 136 -31.01 11.85 30.66
N GLN A 137 -32.16 12.12 31.30
CA GLN A 137 -33.46 12.13 30.64
C GLN A 137 -33.52 13.19 29.53
N PHE A 138 -33.07 14.42 29.82
CA PHE A 138 -33.03 15.48 28.82
C PHE A 138 -32.17 15.10 27.61
N ILE A 139 -30.99 14.52 27.84
CA ILE A 139 -30.09 14.08 26.76
C ILE A 139 -30.76 13.00 25.90
N ILE A 140 -31.42 12.02 26.52
CA ILE A 140 -32.10 10.93 25.82
C ILE A 140 -33.27 11.47 24.99
N ASP A 141 -34.11 12.31 25.58
CA ASP A 141 -35.27 12.89 24.90
C ASP A 141 -34.83 13.72 23.70
N HIS A 142 -33.82 14.57 23.88
CA HIS A 142 -33.28 15.38 22.78
C HIS A 142 -32.70 14.54 21.65
N LEU A 143 -31.96 13.47 21.97
CA LEU A 143 -31.44 12.56 20.95
C LEU A 143 -32.56 11.86 20.17
N TRP A 144 -33.65 11.48 20.83
CA TRP A 144 -34.81 10.89 20.16
C TRP A 144 -35.56 11.90 19.29
N ASP A 145 -35.67 13.15 19.72
CA ASP A 145 -36.27 14.22 18.92
C ASP A 145 -35.50 14.42 17.61
N LEU A 146 -34.16 14.49 17.68
CA LEU A 146 -33.32 14.60 16.48
C LEU A 146 -33.50 13.38 15.55
N ILE A 147 -33.62 12.16 16.10
CA ILE A 147 -33.89 10.96 15.29
C ILE A 147 -35.27 11.01 14.63
N ASN A 148 -36.27 11.58 15.30
CA ASN A 148 -37.64 11.65 14.78
C ASN A 148 -37.77 12.69 13.66
N ILE A 149 -37.11 13.84 13.79
CA ILE A 149 -37.06 14.88 12.75
C ILE A 149 -36.57 14.27 11.42
N GLN A 150 -35.52 13.44 11.48
CA GLN A 150 -34.95 12.75 10.30
C GLN A 150 -35.94 11.77 9.66
N LYS A 151 -36.93 11.25 10.41
CA LYS A 151 -37.93 10.31 9.88
C LYS A 151 -39.12 11.00 9.24
N GLU A 152 -39.53 12.16 9.73
CA GLU A 152 -40.69 12.88 9.18
C GLU A 152 -40.43 13.35 7.74
N GLU A 153 -39.21 13.80 7.46
CA GLU A 153 -38.78 14.15 6.09
C GLU A 153 -38.64 12.95 5.14
N ASN A 154 -38.64 11.71 5.66
CA ASN A 154 -38.74 10.52 4.81
C ASN A 154 -40.16 10.30 4.28
N SER A 155 -41.18 10.76 5.00
CA SER A 155 -42.58 10.51 4.63
C SER A 155 -43.13 11.46 3.57
N GLU A 156 -42.54 12.66 3.42
CA GLU A 156 -43.00 13.65 2.45
C GLU A 156 -42.50 13.38 1.02
N GLU A 157 -41.29 12.84 0.85
CA GLU A 157 -40.75 12.49 -0.48
C GLU A 157 -41.39 11.23 -1.09
N GLU A 158 -41.97 10.33 -0.29
CA GLU A 158 -42.59 9.09 -0.80
C GLU A 158 -44.02 9.31 -1.36
N LEU A 159 -44.65 10.45 -1.06
CA LEU A 159 -46.01 10.78 -1.51
C LEU A 159 -46.06 11.35 -2.94
N ASP A 160 -44.95 11.86 -3.48
CA ASP A 160 -44.91 12.44 -4.83
C ASP A 160 -44.67 11.42 -5.96
N ILE A 161 -44.38 10.15 -5.63
CA ILE A 161 -44.13 9.09 -6.63
C ILE A 161 -45.42 8.30 -6.95
N ALA A 162 -46.49 8.44 -6.16
CA ALA A 162 -47.71 7.64 -6.28
C ALA A 162 -48.80 8.22 -7.21
N MET A 163 -48.54 9.27 -7.99
CA MET A 163 -49.47 9.80 -8.99
C MET A 163 -48.99 9.57 -10.43
N VAL A 164 -48.81 8.31 -10.82
CA VAL A 164 -48.85 7.94 -12.24
C VAL A 164 -50.31 7.66 -12.60
N PRO A 165 -50.93 8.42 -13.53
CA PRO A 165 -52.31 8.20 -13.92
C PRO A 165 -52.45 6.84 -14.59
N ASP A 166 -53.49 6.10 -14.22
CA ASP A 166 -53.92 4.82 -14.80
C ASP A 166 -54.00 4.90 -16.33
N CYS A 167 -52.90 4.55 -16.98
CA CYS A 167 -52.85 4.44 -18.43
C CYS A 167 -53.44 3.07 -18.79
N GLN A 168 -54.73 3.07 -19.13
CA GLN A 168 -55.44 1.91 -19.67
C GLN A 168 -54.63 1.27 -20.81
N ARG A 169 -54.06 0.10 -20.56
CA ARG A 169 -53.42 -0.70 -21.61
C ARG A 169 -54.24 -1.96 -21.85
N LYS A 170 -55.03 -1.87 -22.93
CA LYS A 170 -55.72 -2.96 -23.59
C LYS A 170 -54.78 -4.13 -23.85
N GLU A 171 -55.36 -5.32 -23.71
CA GLU A 171 -54.83 -6.61 -24.08
C GLU A 171 -54.21 -6.59 -25.48
N SER A 172 -52.93 -6.94 -25.56
CA SER A 172 -52.36 -7.52 -26.78
C SER A 172 -51.31 -8.53 -26.37
N ASN A 173 -51.71 -9.80 -26.40
CA ASN A 173 -50.83 -10.97 -26.43
C ASN A 173 -49.77 -10.78 -27.51
N GLN A 174 -48.51 -10.62 -27.11
CA GLN A 174 -47.38 -10.89 -27.98
C GLN A 174 -46.18 -11.31 -27.14
N ASN A 175 -45.75 -12.55 -27.40
CA ASN A 175 -44.54 -13.20 -26.94
C ASN A 175 -43.41 -12.23 -26.61
N CYS A 176 -43.03 -12.17 -25.34
CA CYS A 176 -41.68 -11.79 -24.94
C CYS A 176 -41.03 -13.06 -24.42
N GLU A 177 -40.05 -13.57 -25.18
CA GLU A 177 -39.18 -14.66 -24.74
C GLU A 177 -38.54 -14.28 -23.41
N GLU A 178 -38.74 -15.17 -22.45
CA GLU A 178 -38.21 -15.14 -21.12
C GLU A 178 -36.69 -15.25 -21.18
N PHE A 179 -35.98 -14.12 -21.00
CA PHE A 179 -34.54 -14.12 -20.76
C PHE A 179 -34.28 -14.70 -19.36
N GLN A 180 -34.24 -16.04 -19.26
CA GLN A 180 -33.75 -16.71 -18.07
C GLN A 180 -32.23 -16.53 -17.97
N LEU A 181 -31.81 -15.54 -17.20
CA LEU A 181 -30.45 -15.51 -16.65
C LEU A 181 -30.28 -16.73 -15.74
N PRO A 182 -29.27 -17.59 -15.94
CA PRO A 182 -29.08 -18.77 -15.10
C PRO A 182 -28.62 -18.34 -13.70
N GLN A 183 -29.57 -18.14 -12.79
CA GLN A 183 -29.31 -18.07 -11.36
C GLN A 183 -29.02 -19.46 -10.79
N LYS A 184 -27.89 -20.06 -11.16
CA LYS A 184 -27.28 -21.11 -10.34
C LYS A 184 -26.16 -20.49 -9.51
N ARG A 185 -26.52 -20.02 -8.30
CA ARG A 185 -25.52 -19.84 -7.24
C ARG A 185 -24.84 -21.20 -7.01
N PRO A 186 -23.51 -21.28 -7.01
CA PRO A 186 -22.83 -22.52 -6.64
C PRO A 186 -23.22 -22.91 -5.21
N SER A 187 -23.68 -24.14 -5.04
CA SER A 187 -24.22 -24.66 -3.77
C SER A 187 -23.13 -24.93 -2.73
N SER A 188 -21.85 -24.83 -3.10
CA SER A 188 -20.72 -25.01 -2.19
C SER A 188 -19.47 -24.27 -2.68
N PRO A 189 -18.70 -23.63 -1.79
CA PRO A 189 -17.39 -23.06 -2.10
C PRO A 189 -16.42 -24.07 -2.75
N GLN A 190 -16.57 -25.37 -2.48
CA GLN A 190 -15.70 -26.42 -3.02
C GLN A 190 -15.90 -26.67 -4.52
N GLU A 191 -17.11 -26.47 -5.05
CA GLU A 191 -17.35 -26.57 -6.50
C GLU A 191 -16.71 -25.41 -7.27
N THR A 192 -16.66 -24.23 -6.65
CA THR A 192 -16.04 -23.03 -7.24
C THR A 192 -14.52 -23.22 -7.35
N ILE A 193 -13.89 -23.76 -6.30
CA ILE A 193 -12.44 -24.08 -6.29
C ILE A 193 -12.11 -25.13 -7.35
N SER A 194 -12.94 -26.17 -7.47
CA SER A 194 -12.73 -27.24 -8.46
C SER A 194 -12.85 -26.73 -9.90
N LYS A 195 -13.74 -25.76 -10.17
CA LYS A 195 -13.85 -25.14 -11.51
C LYS A 195 -12.65 -24.28 -11.85
N ILE A 196 -12.14 -23.51 -10.89
CA ILE A 196 -10.95 -22.66 -11.08
C ILE A 196 -9.72 -23.53 -11.36
N GLN A 197 -9.53 -24.62 -10.63
CA GLN A 197 -8.42 -25.55 -10.86
C GLN A 197 -8.44 -26.17 -12.26
N ARG A 198 -9.62 -26.50 -12.80
CA ARG A 198 -9.76 -27.02 -14.18
C ARG A 198 -9.44 -25.97 -15.24
N LEU A 199 -9.77 -24.70 -15.01
CA LEU A 199 -9.45 -23.62 -15.94
C LEU A 199 -7.94 -23.36 -16.01
N ILE A 200 -7.25 -23.37 -14.86
CA ILE A 200 -5.80 -23.18 -14.79
C ILE A 200 -5.04 -24.31 -15.50
N ILE A 201 -5.51 -25.55 -15.40
CA ILE A 201 -4.89 -26.69 -16.11
C ILE A 201 -5.09 -26.56 -17.62
N LYS A 202 -6.21 -26.01 -18.07
CA LYS A 202 -6.55 -25.89 -19.49
C LYS A 202 -5.81 -24.75 -20.20
N GLU A 203 -5.35 -23.72 -19.49
CA GLU A 203 -4.51 -22.66 -20.06
C GLU A 203 -3.02 -23.02 -20.13
N ASN A 204 -2.60 -24.07 -19.42
CA ASN A 204 -1.20 -24.53 -19.36
C ASN A 204 -0.95 -25.82 -20.15
N SER A 205 -1.88 -26.25 -20.99
CA SER A 205 -1.74 -27.36 -21.96
C SER A 205 -1.99 -26.85 -23.37
#